data_AF-A0A350I5P7-F1
#
_entry.id   AF-A0A350I5P7-F1
#
_cell.length_a   1.000
_cell.length_b   1.000
_cell.length_c   1.000
_cell.angle_alpha   90.00
_cell.angle_beta   90.00
_cell.angle_gamma   90.00
#
_symmetry.space_group_name_H-M   'P 1'
#
loop_
_entity.id
_entity.type
_entity.pdbx_description
1 polymer ?
#
loop_
_entity_poly.entity_id
_entity_poly.type
_entity_poly.pdbx_seq_one_letter_code
_entity_poly.pdbx_strand_id
1 'polypeptide(L)' 'VLLDWLREKVHRHGRRYEAEELCEMITGEPLNIKYFMDYAKKKYQKVYT' A
#
# COMPACT_ATOMS: atom_id res chain seq x y z
N VAL A 1 0.32 11.25 12.11
CA VAL A 1 -0.54 10.04 12.29
C VAL A 1 -0.43 9.00 11.17
N LEU A 2 0.35 9.21 10.09
CA LEU A 2 0.68 8.14 9.13
C LEU A 2 1.85 7.27 9.61
N LEU A 3 2.86 7.90 10.21
CA LEU A 3 4.07 7.22 10.69
C LEU A 3 3.75 6.16 11.75
N ASP A 4 2.88 6.47 12.71
CA ASP A 4 2.50 5.54 13.77
C ASP A 4 1.73 4.34 13.21
N TRP A 5 0.82 4.58 12.27
CA TRP A 5 0.13 3.52 11.55
C TRP A 5 1.10 2.61 10.79
N LEU A 6 2.08 3.17 10.07
CA LEU A 6 3.10 2.37 9.38
C LEU A 6 3.97 1.57 10.36
N ARG A 7 4.30 2.13 11.53
CA ARG A 7 5.03 1.41 12.58
C ARG A 7 4.22 0.23 13.12
N GLU A 8 2.94 0.46 13.39
CA GLU A 8 2.03 -0.53 13.97
C GLU A 8 1.48 -1.57 12.99
N LYS A 9 1.43 -1.28 11.69
CA LYS A 9 0.86 -2.18 10.68
C LYS A 9 1.90 -2.77 9.74
N VAL A 10 3.04 -2.10 9.52
CA VAL A 10 4.06 -2.56 8.57
C VAL A 10 5.38 -2.83 9.29
N HIS A 11 6.03 -1.81 9.86
CA HIS A 11 7.40 -1.93 10.34
C HIS A 11 7.58 -2.93 11.50
N ARG A 12 6.59 -3.08 12.40
CA ARG A 12 6.65 -4.07 13.49
C ARG A 12 6.80 -5.51 13.01
N HIS A 13 6.35 -5.81 11.78
CA HIS A 13 6.31 -7.17 11.26
C HIS A 13 7.65 -7.60 10.64
N GLY A 14 8.53 -6.64 10.30
CA GLY A 14 9.84 -6.93 9.72
C GLY A 14 9.75 -7.85 8.51
N ARG A 15 10.50 -8.95 8.53
CA ARG A 15 10.49 -10.01 7.50
C ARG A 15 9.73 -11.27 7.96
N ARG A 16 8.75 -11.11 8.85
CA ARG A 16 7.99 -12.24 9.40
C ARG A 16 6.94 -12.79 8.42
N TYR A 17 6.44 -11.95 7.52
CA TYR A 17 5.41 -12.27 6.54
C TYR A 17 5.90 -11.93 5.15
N GLU A 18 5.48 -12.70 4.14
CA GLU A 18 5.67 -12.31 2.75
C GLU A 18 4.83 -11.07 2.44
N ALA A 19 5.26 -10.32 1.41
CA ALA A 19 4.63 -9.04 1.08
C ALA A 19 3.12 -9.17 0.80
N GLU A 20 2.72 -10.25 0.15
CA GLU A 20 1.32 -10.54 -0.18
C GLU A 20 0.48 -10.86 1.06
N GLU A 21 1.00 -11.69 1.97
CA GLU A 21 0.35 -12.03 3.24
C GLU A 21 0.21 -10.81 4.14
N LEU A 22 1.24 -9.95 4.21
CA LEU A 22 1.19 -8.72 4.99
C LEU A 22 0.15 -7.75 4.42
N CYS A 23 0.07 -7.64 3.09
CA CYS A 23 -0.98 -6.86 2.44
C CYS A 23 -2.37 -7.42 2.79
N GLU A 24 -2.62 -8.72 2.62
CA GLU A 24 -3.92 -9.33 2.99
C GLU A 24 -4.29 -9.09 4.46
N MET A 25 -3.34 -9.19 5.40
CA MET A 25 -3.61 -8.96 6.82
C MET A 25 -3.98 -7.50 7.15
N ILE A 26 -3.45 -6.53 6.41
CA ILE A 26 -3.67 -5.10 6.68
C ILE A 26 -4.85 -4.55 5.88
N THR A 27 -4.95 -4.92 4.61
CA THR A 27 -5.92 -4.38 3.64
C THR A 27 -7.07 -5.33 3.32
N GLY A 28 -6.98 -6.61 3.69
CA GLY A 28 -8.01 -7.63 3.39
C GLY A 28 -7.99 -8.14 1.95
N GLU A 29 -7.03 -7.69 1.15
CA GLU A 29 -6.86 -8.07 -0.26
C GLU A 29 -5.37 -8.31 -0.56
N PRO A 30 -5.04 -9.20 -1.52
CA PRO A 30 -3.67 -9.39 -1.99
C PRO A 30 -3.14 -8.17 -2.72
N LEU A 31 -1.84 -8.19 -3.05
CA LEU A 31 -1.17 -7.09 -3.73
C LEU A 31 -1.86 -6.76 -5.06
N ASN A 32 -2.58 -5.63 -5.10
CA ASN A 32 -3.39 -5.26 -6.25
C ASN A 32 -2.85 -4.01 -6.95
N ILE A 33 -2.37 -4.18 -8.18
CA ILE A 33 -1.77 -3.11 -8.99
C ILE A 33 -2.76 -2.01 -9.39
N LYS A 34 -4.08 -2.27 -9.32
CA LYS A 34 -5.12 -1.30 -9.71
C LYS A 34 -5.02 0.00 -8.89
N TYR A 35 -4.77 -0.10 -7.59
CA TYR A 35 -4.64 1.06 -6.70
C TYR A 35 -3.49 1.99 -7.14
N PHE A 36 -2.36 1.41 -7.54
CA PHE A 36 -1.24 2.19 -8.05
C PHE A 36 -1.55 2.84 -9.40
N MET A 37 -2.18 2.09 -10.31
CA MET A 37 -2.57 2.61 -11.63
C MET A 37 -3.58 3.76 -11.52
N ASP A 38 -4.55 3.65 -10.62
CA ASP A 38 -5.56 4.70 -10.39
C ASP A 38 -4.92 5.95 -9.76
N TYR A 39 -4.01 5.77 -8.80
CA TYR A 39 -3.19 6.87 -8.27
C TYR A 39 -2.38 7.56 -9.37
N ALA A 40 -1.67 6.77 -10.20
CA ALA A 40 -0.82 7.29 -11.26
C ALA A 40 -1.64 8.05 -12.31
N LYS A 41 -2.73 7.46 -12.81
CA LYS A 41 -3.65 8.12 -13.75
C LYS A 41 -4.16 9.45 -13.17
N LYS A 42 -4.68 9.44 -11.94
CA LYS A 42 -5.21 10.65 -11.29
C LYS A 42 -4.15 11.72 -11.06
N LYS A 43 -2.92 11.33 -10.75
CA LYS A 43 -1.79 12.25 -10.55
C LYS A 43 -1.36 12.89 -11.87
N TYR A 44 -1.09 12.08 -12.89
CA TYR A 44 -0.53 12.54 -14.15
C TYR A 44 -1.55 13.19 -15.07
N GLN A 45 -2.83 12.80 -14.98
CA GLN A 45 -3.91 13.49 -15.69
C GLN A 45 -3.97 14.98 -15.30
N LYS A 46 -3.69 15.32 -14.03
CA LYS A 46 -3.67 16.72 -13.57
C LYS A 46 -2.44 17.52 -14.01
N VAL A 47 -1.37 16.84 -14.43
CA VAL A 47 -0.08 17.47 -14.75
C VAL A 47 0.06 17.67 -16.26
N TYR A 48 -0.49 16.76 -17.06
CA TYR A 48 -0.33 16.74 -18.52
C TYR A 48 -1.62 17.04 -19.29
N THR A 49 -2.70 17.46 -18.61
CA THR A 49 -3.90 18.05 -19.23
C THR A 49 -3.92 19.53 -18.90
#